data_AF-A0A0G3UIS8-F1
#
_entry.id   AF-A0A0G3UIS8-F1
#
_cell.length_a   1.000
_cell.length_b   1.000
_cell.length_c   1.000
_cell.angle_alpha   90.00
_cell.angle_beta   90.00
_cell.angle_gamma   90.00
#
_symmetry.space_group_name_H-M   'P 1'
#
loop_
_entity.id
_entity.type
_entity.pdbx_description
1 polymer ?
#
loop_
_entity_poly.entity_id
_entity_poly.type
_entity_poly.pdbx_seq_one_letter_code
_entity_poly.pdbx_strand_id
1 'polypeptide(L)'
;MGIRSVLLEVANTYDETAGTAKGVAAQDLLRSLRRRTDLPVPPGFTLKGYGGNGFASSTPWIGVYDPNITLVPHDGLYLAYIFSSDLDSVTLTLQQGVTRLKNDFEVRQDLYTELERRAHKIRRRIPRELIEGWIKRPQFQGKGWRPRAYEASSVAARRYDVANMPAERIMSEELLRLAEVLGIAAGVNQQSPQCAEFEATPMGYVGDADFDRRNALEGFKPKDGRDYIVKIEAHVQEKSQLHEPLILDFAQGVESLGYKPITEGKHPRDLVLRAAVADGREWLVEAKVVRKGNITHAVRECLAQLFEYSHFHYRERGLTEPHLVGLFTESVGAYASYLERHGVASVWKTEDGWAGSPLAVSWGIVP
;
A
#
# COMPACT_ATOMS: atom_id res chain seq x y z
N MET A 1 -7.35 -8.30 23.37
CA MET A 1 -5.98 -7.92 23.77
C MET A 1 -5.47 -6.96 22.71
N GLY A 2 -4.88 -5.83 23.09
CA GLY A 2 -4.42 -4.79 22.15
C GLY A 2 -2.94 -4.90 21.81
N ILE A 3 -2.47 -4.13 20.82
CA ILE A 3 -1.04 -4.08 20.48
C ILE A 3 -0.21 -3.58 21.67
N ARG A 4 -0.73 -2.64 22.45
CA ARG A 4 -0.09 -2.14 23.68
C ARG A 4 0.20 -3.25 24.66
N SER A 5 -0.79 -4.10 24.94
CA SER A 5 -0.61 -5.21 25.90
C SER A 5 0.42 -6.22 25.41
N VAL A 6 0.45 -6.51 24.10
CA VAL A 6 1.48 -7.39 23.51
C VAL A 6 2.87 -6.78 23.67
N LEU A 7 3.02 -5.48 23.39
CA LEU A 7 4.31 -4.80 23.48
C LEU A 7 4.83 -4.75 24.92
N LEU A 8 3.96 -4.47 25.89
CA LEU A 8 4.29 -4.49 27.31
C LEU A 8 4.67 -5.89 27.79
N GLU A 9 3.94 -6.92 27.34
CA GLU A 9 4.26 -8.31 27.69
C GLU A 9 5.63 -8.73 27.15
N VAL A 10 5.96 -8.37 25.90
CA VAL A 10 7.30 -8.59 25.35
C VAL A 10 8.35 -7.84 26.17
N ALA A 11 8.17 -6.54 26.44
CA ALA A 11 9.14 -5.76 27.22
C ALA A 11 9.41 -6.36 28.61
N ASN A 12 8.37 -6.84 29.29
CA ASN A 12 8.47 -7.35 30.66
C ASN A 12 8.97 -8.79 30.76
N THR A 13 8.86 -9.59 29.68
CA THR A 13 9.16 -11.03 29.73
C THR A 13 10.29 -11.45 28.80
N TYR A 14 10.81 -10.54 27.98
CA TYR A 14 11.92 -10.85 27.10
C TYR A 14 13.23 -10.89 27.88
N ASP A 15 13.94 -12.00 27.71
CA ASP A 15 15.25 -12.23 28.31
C ASP A 15 16.19 -12.74 27.22
N GLU A 16 17.19 -11.93 26.86
CA GLU A 16 18.20 -12.30 25.86
C GLU A 16 19.01 -13.53 26.31
N THR A 17 19.24 -13.68 27.62
CA THR A 17 20.04 -14.78 28.19
C THR A 17 19.30 -16.12 28.20
N ALA A 18 17.97 -16.09 28.21
CA ALA A 18 17.12 -17.28 28.08
C ALA A 18 17.14 -17.88 26.65
N GLY A 19 17.74 -17.20 25.67
CA GLY A 19 17.88 -17.69 24.30
C GLY A 19 16.57 -17.72 23.51
N THR A 20 16.47 -18.58 22.50
CA THR A 20 15.32 -18.65 21.57
C THR A 20 14.49 -19.93 21.72
N ALA A 21 14.61 -20.65 22.83
CA ALA A 21 13.98 -21.95 23.03
C ALA A 21 12.44 -21.86 23.12
N LYS A 22 11.77 -23.00 22.91
CA LYS A 22 10.33 -23.14 23.20
C LYS A 22 10.12 -23.18 24.71
N GLY A 23 9.10 -22.51 25.22
CA GLY A 23 8.84 -22.34 26.65
C GLY A 23 9.29 -20.99 27.22
N VAL A 24 10.12 -20.23 26.48
CA VAL A 24 10.48 -18.85 26.85
C VAL A 24 9.32 -17.93 26.47
N ALA A 25 8.67 -17.33 27.46
CA ALA A 25 7.39 -16.63 27.31
C ALA A 25 7.38 -15.61 26.16
N ALA A 26 8.32 -14.65 26.16
CA ALA A 26 8.39 -13.64 25.10
C ALA A 26 8.69 -14.24 23.71
N GLN A 27 9.51 -15.30 23.64
CA GLN A 27 9.82 -15.98 22.37
C GLN A 27 8.60 -16.71 21.82
N ASP A 28 7.83 -17.40 22.68
CA ASP A 28 6.57 -18.03 22.32
C ASP A 28 5.55 -16.99 21.85
N LEU A 29 5.43 -15.88 22.59
CA LEU A 29 4.56 -14.76 22.23
C LEU A 29 4.93 -14.22 20.85
N LEU A 30 6.17 -13.82 20.61
CA LEU A 30 6.65 -13.31 19.32
C LEU A 30 6.38 -14.29 18.17
N ARG A 31 6.64 -15.59 18.37
CA ARG A 31 6.37 -16.63 17.36
C ARG A 31 4.88 -16.83 17.09
N SER A 32 4.03 -16.59 18.08
CA SER A 32 2.57 -16.75 17.97
C SER A 32 1.91 -15.67 17.13
N LEU A 33 2.49 -14.45 17.06
CA LEU A 33 1.89 -13.29 16.40
C LEU A 33 1.51 -13.51 14.95
N ARG A 34 2.22 -14.38 14.22
CA ARG A 34 1.89 -14.75 12.83
C ARG A 34 0.52 -15.40 12.64
N ARG A 35 -0.09 -15.88 13.72
CA ARG A 35 -1.42 -16.54 13.71
C ARG A 35 -2.49 -15.69 14.39
N ARG A 36 -2.14 -14.50 14.91
CA ARG A 36 -3.10 -13.62 15.59
C ARG A 36 -3.87 -12.81 14.57
N THR A 37 -5.20 -12.89 14.63
CA THR A 37 -6.14 -12.12 13.81
C THR A 37 -7.01 -11.17 14.64
N ASP A 38 -6.86 -11.22 15.97
CA ASP A 38 -7.62 -10.48 16.98
C ASP A 38 -6.95 -9.14 17.38
N LEU A 39 -5.75 -8.85 16.87
CA LEU A 39 -5.01 -7.64 17.19
C LEU A 39 -5.41 -6.49 16.25
N PRO A 40 -5.50 -5.24 16.75
CA PRO A 40 -5.94 -4.08 15.97
C PRO A 40 -4.83 -3.55 15.06
N VAL A 41 -4.52 -4.31 14.01
CA VAL A 41 -3.63 -3.90 12.91
C VAL A 41 -4.46 -3.34 11.75
N PRO A 42 -3.85 -2.54 10.84
CA PRO A 42 -4.54 -2.07 9.66
C PRO A 42 -5.16 -3.24 8.87
N PRO A 43 -6.36 -3.08 8.26
CA PRO A 43 -7.03 -4.14 7.53
C PRO A 43 -6.13 -4.75 6.44
N GLY A 44 -6.07 -6.08 6.38
CA GLY A 44 -5.24 -6.80 5.41
C GLY A 44 -3.76 -6.93 5.77
N PHE A 45 -3.30 -6.27 6.84
CA PHE A 45 -1.92 -6.42 7.29
C PHE A 45 -1.71 -7.71 8.10
N THR A 46 -0.48 -8.19 8.09
CA THR A 46 -0.06 -9.39 8.82
C THR A 46 1.04 -9.06 9.82
N LEU A 47 1.13 -9.84 10.90
CA LEU A 47 2.13 -9.67 11.95
C LEU A 47 3.20 -10.76 11.90
N LYS A 48 4.43 -10.41 12.26
CA LYS A 48 5.49 -11.39 12.51
C LYS A 48 6.38 -10.92 13.64
N GLY A 49 6.48 -11.68 14.71
CA GLY A 49 7.47 -11.45 15.76
C GLY A 49 8.80 -12.12 15.43
N TYR A 50 9.88 -11.50 15.89
CA TYR A 50 11.24 -12.04 15.81
C TYR A 50 12.00 -11.70 17.08
N GLY A 51 12.38 -12.75 17.82
CA GLY A 51 13.25 -12.66 18.98
C GLY A 51 14.62 -13.24 18.74
N GLY A 52 15.01 -13.48 17.48
CA GLY A 52 16.27 -14.15 17.13
C GLY A 52 16.09 -15.45 16.36
N ASN A 53 17.19 -15.98 15.82
CA ASN A 53 17.28 -17.31 15.22
C ASN A 53 18.63 -17.92 15.61
N GLY A 54 18.62 -19.00 16.39
CA GLY A 54 19.81 -19.57 17.03
C GLY A 54 20.22 -18.81 18.30
N PHE A 55 20.44 -17.50 18.19
CA PHE A 55 20.70 -16.61 19.31
C PHE A 55 19.58 -15.59 19.46
N ALA A 56 19.29 -15.21 20.71
CA ALA A 56 18.31 -14.18 20.99
C ALA A 56 18.76 -12.84 20.38
N SER A 57 17.82 -12.10 19.83
CA SER A 57 18.11 -10.76 19.29
C SER A 57 18.29 -9.80 20.46
N SER A 58 19.34 -8.98 20.42
CA SER A 58 19.44 -7.85 21.35
C SER A 58 18.44 -6.73 21.06
N THR A 59 17.71 -6.81 19.95
CA THR A 59 16.61 -5.89 19.61
C THR A 59 15.48 -6.73 19.03
N PRO A 60 14.63 -7.37 19.87
CA PRO A 60 13.47 -8.09 19.37
C PRO A 60 12.53 -7.12 18.65
N TRP A 61 11.72 -7.65 17.73
CA TRP A 61 10.80 -6.80 16.99
C TRP A 61 9.52 -7.53 16.58
N ILE A 62 8.49 -6.73 16.30
CA ILE A 62 7.23 -7.16 15.70
C ILE A 62 7.05 -6.40 14.38
N GLY A 63 7.14 -7.11 13.27
CA GLY A 63 6.87 -6.56 11.95
C GLY A 63 5.37 -6.55 11.66
N VAL A 64 4.91 -5.48 11.02
CA VAL A 64 3.53 -5.27 10.55
C VAL A 64 3.62 -5.03 9.04
N TYR A 65 3.10 -5.98 8.27
CA TYR A 65 3.34 -6.06 6.83
C TYR A 65 2.06 -5.90 6.06
N ASP A 66 2.09 -5.05 5.03
CA ASP A 66 1.12 -5.09 3.94
C ASP A 66 1.56 -6.16 2.91
N PRO A 67 0.82 -7.27 2.75
CA PRO A 67 1.11 -8.32 1.77
C PRO A 67 1.27 -7.83 0.32
N ASN A 68 0.70 -6.68 -0.01
CA ASN A 68 0.77 -6.06 -1.33
C ASN A 68 2.10 -5.32 -1.55
N ILE A 69 2.79 -4.91 -0.48
CA ILE A 69 4.07 -4.20 -0.54
C ILE A 69 5.22 -5.19 -0.30
N THR A 70 5.19 -5.89 0.83
CA THR A 70 6.18 -6.94 1.13
C THR A 70 5.65 -7.95 2.13
N LEU A 71 6.05 -9.20 1.96
CA LEU A 71 5.78 -10.29 2.90
C LEU A 71 7.00 -10.60 3.78
N VAL A 72 8.15 -9.97 3.52
CA VAL A 72 9.43 -10.34 4.15
C VAL A 72 10.19 -9.07 4.59
N PRO A 73 10.67 -8.98 5.84
CA PRO A 73 11.43 -7.82 6.36
C PRO A 73 12.76 -7.55 5.63
N HIS A 74 13.13 -8.39 4.68
CA HIS A 74 14.42 -8.38 4.01
C HIS A 74 14.36 -7.70 2.64
N ASP A 75 13.16 -7.35 2.19
CA ASP A 75 12.88 -6.82 0.87
C ASP A 75 11.73 -5.80 0.92
N GLY A 76 11.89 -4.64 0.31
CA GLY A 76 10.87 -3.59 0.28
C GLY A 76 10.71 -2.80 1.59
N LEU A 77 9.60 -2.05 1.66
CA LEU A 77 9.21 -1.21 2.79
C LEU A 77 8.24 -1.94 3.70
N TYR A 78 8.39 -1.79 5.02
CA TYR A 78 7.52 -2.43 6.00
C TYR A 78 7.43 -1.59 7.27
N LEU A 79 6.44 -1.87 8.11
CA LEU A 79 6.38 -1.31 9.46
C LEU A 79 6.94 -2.31 10.47
N ALA A 80 7.53 -1.80 11.53
CA ALA A 80 7.94 -2.62 12.66
C ALA A 80 7.83 -1.85 13.97
N TYR A 81 7.51 -2.57 15.04
CA TYR A 81 7.83 -2.20 16.40
C TYR A 81 9.18 -2.84 16.76
N ILE A 82 10.21 -2.02 16.97
CA ILE A 82 11.56 -2.49 17.32
C ILE A 82 11.86 -2.04 18.75
N PHE A 83 12.19 -3.00 19.61
CA PHE A 83 12.59 -2.72 21.00
C PHE A 83 14.04 -2.24 21.04
N SER A 84 14.33 -1.29 21.92
CA SER A 84 15.71 -0.96 22.29
C SER A 84 16.35 -2.14 23.04
N SER A 85 17.68 -2.21 23.05
CA SER A 85 18.39 -3.35 23.63
C SER A 85 18.32 -3.44 25.15
N ASP A 86 18.00 -2.33 25.80
CA ASP A 86 17.67 -2.26 27.23
C ASP A 86 16.18 -2.58 27.51
N LEU A 87 15.37 -2.78 26.47
CA LEU A 87 13.91 -2.96 26.53
C LEU A 87 13.12 -1.80 27.16
N ASP A 88 13.77 -0.66 27.45
CA ASP A 88 13.12 0.51 28.07
C ASP A 88 12.22 1.26 27.09
N SER A 89 12.35 0.98 25.79
CA SER A 89 11.52 1.59 24.75
C SER A 89 11.22 0.64 23.60
N VAL A 90 10.12 0.94 22.91
CA VAL A 90 9.78 0.34 21.63
C VAL A 90 9.43 1.43 20.63
N THR A 91 9.91 1.29 19.41
CA THR A 91 9.72 2.30 18.36
C THR A 91 8.91 1.71 17.23
N LEU A 92 7.78 2.34 16.92
CA LEU A 92 7.05 2.12 15.66
C LEU A 92 7.81 2.84 14.54
N THR A 93 8.18 2.11 13.49
CA THR A 93 9.02 2.66 12.41
C THR A 93 8.62 2.11 11.05
N LEU A 94 8.61 2.99 10.05
CA LEU A 94 8.67 2.62 8.64
C LEU A 94 10.13 2.32 8.29
N GLN A 95 10.39 1.11 7.80
CA GLN A 95 11.72 0.55 7.57
C GLN A 95 11.87 0.15 6.11
N GLN A 96 13.11 0.20 5.62
CA GLN A 96 13.52 -0.46 4.37
C GLN A 96 14.29 -1.76 4.65
N GLY A 97 14.17 -2.74 3.76
CA GLY A 97 14.91 -4.00 3.85
C GLY A 97 16.44 -3.79 3.77
N VAL A 98 17.16 -4.39 4.73
CA VAL A 98 18.63 -4.30 4.85
C VAL A 98 19.36 -5.44 4.13
N THR A 99 18.70 -6.60 3.98
CA THR A 99 19.39 -7.87 3.70
C THR A 99 19.93 -7.95 2.28
N ARG A 100 19.21 -7.44 1.27
CA ARG A 100 19.71 -7.42 -0.11
C ARG A 100 20.94 -6.52 -0.25
N LEU A 101 20.88 -5.33 0.37
CA LEU A 101 21.96 -4.36 0.35
C LEU A 101 23.22 -4.85 1.06
N LYS A 102 23.08 -5.61 2.15
CA LYS A 102 24.23 -6.10 2.91
C LYS A 102 25.27 -6.82 2.04
N ASN A 103 24.82 -7.59 1.05
CA ASN A 103 25.73 -8.39 0.22
C ASN A 103 26.54 -7.53 -0.76
N ASP A 104 26.12 -6.28 -0.99
CA ASP A 104 26.75 -5.37 -1.94
C ASP A 104 27.85 -4.50 -1.28
N PHE A 105 28.03 -4.59 0.05
CA PHE A 105 28.99 -3.77 0.80
C PHE A 105 29.88 -4.64 1.70
N GLU A 106 31.18 -4.60 1.45
CA GLU A 106 32.20 -5.22 2.31
C GLU A 106 32.39 -4.45 3.63
N VAL A 107 32.26 -3.12 3.56
CA VAL A 107 32.43 -2.21 4.70
C VAL A 107 31.06 -1.84 5.28
N ARG A 108 30.85 -2.14 6.57
CA ARG A 108 29.56 -1.90 7.26
C ARG A 108 29.17 -0.43 7.32
N GLN A 109 30.14 0.48 7.42
CA GLN A 109 29.86 1.91 7.47
C GLN A 109 29.27 2.42 6.15
N ASP A 110 29.71 1.88 5.02
CA ASP A 110 29.20 2.26 3.69
C ASP A 110 27.77 1.75 3.52
N LEU A 111 27.48 0.54 4.00
CA LEU A 111 26.11 0.03 4.09
C LEU A 111 25.20 0.98 4.89
N TYR A 112 25.64 1.45 6.06
CA TYR A 112 24.83 2.36 6.88
C TYR A 112 24.59 3.70 6.19
N THR A 113 25.62 4.26 5.55
CA THR A 113 25.52 5.49 4.77
C THR A 113 24.52 5.34 3.62
N GLU A 114 24.57 4.23 2.90
CA GLU A 114 23.64 3.97 1.78
C GLU A 114 22.20 3.77 2.27
N LEU A 115 21.99 3.05 3.38
CA LEU A 115 20.67 2.90 3.99
C LEU A 115 20.09 4.26 4.39
N GLU A 116 20.88 5.10 5.06
CA GLU A 116 20.46 6.44 5.48
C GLU A 116 20.15 7.32 4.27
N ARG A 117 20.96 7.26 3.21
CA ARG A 117 20.71 7.97 1.95
C ARG A 117 19.40 7.53 1.29
N ARG A 118 19.14 6.22 1.22
CA ARG A 118 17.88 5.68 0.67
C ARG A 118 16.68 6.08 1.52
N ALA A 119 16.79 5.98 2.85
CA ALA A 119 15.73 6.36 3.77
C ALA A 119 15.39 7.85 3.61
N HIS A 120 16.41 8.69 3.50
CA HIS A 120 16.25 10.12 3.24
C HIS A 120 15.56 10.39 1.91
N LYS A 121 15.95 9.69 0.84
CA LYS A 121 15.32 9.81 -0.49
C LYS A 121 13.83 9.45 -0.44
N ILE A 122 13.47 8.37 0.24
CA ILE A 122 12.07 7.96 0.40
C ILE A 122 11.31 8.99 1.23
N ARG A 123 11.87 9.42 2.37
CA ARG A 123 11.25 10.39 3.26
C ARG A 123 10.93 11.72 2.56
N ARG A 124 11.83 12.20 1.68
CA ARG A 124 11.62 13.45 0.92
C ARG A 124 10.43 13.40 -0.04
N ARG A 125 9.96 12.21 -0.40
CA ARG A 125 8.81 12.00 -1.30
C ARG A 125 7.48 11.86 -0.55
N ILE A 126 7.52 11.82 0.78
CA ILE A 126 6.33 11.76 1.63
C ILE A 126 5.89 13.19 1.96
N PRO A 127 4.59 13.54 1.84
CA PRO A 127 4.07 14.83 2.29
C PRO A 127 4.48 15.14 3.73
N ARG A 128 5.00 16.35 3.97
CA ARG A 128 5.65 16.72 5.24
C ARG A 128 4.69 16.61 6.42
N GLU A 129 3.43 16.91 6.19
CA GLU A 129 2.34 16.96 7.18
C GLU A 129 2.06 15.57 7.76
N LEU A 130 2.26 14.50 6.97
CA LEU A 130 2.01 13.13 7.40
C LEU A 130 3.11 12.58 8.32
N ILE A 131 4.32 13.14 8.23
CA ILE A 131 5.50 12.72 8.98
C ILE A 131 6.06 13.82 9.89
N GLU A 132 5.26 14.85 10.16
CA GLU A 132 5.62 15.90 11.10
C GLU A 132 5.73 15.34 12.52
N GLY A 133 6.83 15.65 13.21
CA GLY A 133 7.13 15.11 14.53
C GLY A 133 7.60 13.64 14.55
N TRP A 134 7.73 12.98 13.39
CA TRP A 134 8.31 11.64 13.29
C TRP A 134 9.83 11.70 13.22
N ILE A 135 10.49 10.91 14.05
CA ILE A 135 11.94 10.75 14.12
C ILE A 135 12.46 10.19 12.80
N LYS A 136 13.60 10.68 12.32
CA LYS A 136 14.26 10.18 11.10
C LYS A 136 15.12 8.95 11.40
N ARG A 137 15.86 9.00 12.51
CA ARG A 137 16.80 7.97 12.93
C ARG A 137 16.56 7.62 14.40
N PRO A 138 15.81 6.55 14.70
CA PRO A 138 15.63 6.09 16.07
C PRO A 138 16.97 5.60 16.64
N GLN A 139 17.03 5.47 17.97
CA GLN A 139 18.19 4.94 18.69
C GLN A 139 17.74 3.66 19.41
N PHE A 140 18.27 2.51 19.01
CA PHE A 140 17.94 1.21 19.57
C PHE A 140 18.93 0.74 20.63
N GLN A 141 19.98 1.51 20.90
CA GLN A 141 21.01 1.26 21.94
C GLN A 141 21.84 -0.02 21.74
N GLY A 142 21.58 -0.77 20.66
CA GLY A 142 22.31 -1.99 20.35
C GLY A 142 23.67 -1.72 19.70
N LYS A 143 24.72 -2.37 20.20
CA LYS A 143 26.09 -2.24 19.66
C LYS A 143 26.35 -3.12 18.43
N GLY A 144 25.46 -4.07 18.15
CA GLY A 144 25.56 -4.99 17.03
C GLY A 144 25.29 -4.32 15.68
N TRP A 145 25.68 -4.99 14.59
CA TRP A 145 25.51 -4.43 13.26
C TRP A 145 24.04 -4.27 12.84
N ARG A 146 23.14 -5.14 13.33
CA ARG A 146 21.70 -5.13 13.02
C ARG A 146 20.98 -3.91 13.62
N PRO A 147 21.08 -3.62 14.92
CA PRO A 147 20.55 -2.38 15.49
C PRO A 147 20.93 -1.15 14.68
N ARG A 148 22.24 -0.95 14.42
CA ARG A 148 22.73 0.18 13.62
C ARG A 148 22.14 0.23 12.21
N ALA A 149 21.99 -0.93 11.57
CA ALA A 149 21.34 -1.01 10.27
C ALA A 149 19.86 -0.61 10.35
N TYR A 150 19.12 -1.06 11.37
CA TYR A 150 17.71 -0.68 11.58
C TYR A 150 17.56 0.82 11.88
N GLU A 151 18.48 1.42 12.62
CA GLU A 151 18.50 2.88 12.85
C GLU A 151 18.67 3.63 11.52
N ALA A 152 19.67 3.24 10.71
CA ALA A 152 19.95 3.86 9.41
C ALA A 152 18.85 3.61 8.36
N SER A 153 18.09 2.53 8.51
CA SER A 153 17.04 2.11 7.56
C SER A 153 15.68 2.77 7.80
N SER A 154 15.54 3.52 8.89
CA SER A 154 14.28 4.15 9.27
C SER A 154 13.95 5.34 8.38
N VAL A 155 12.75 5.36 7.82
CA VAL A 155 12.22 6.49 7.05
C VAL A 155 11.50 7.47 7.96
N ALA A 156 10.66 6.95 8.87
CA ALA A 156 9.90 7.69 9.86
C ALA A 156 9.62 6.80 11.07
N ALA A 157 9.81 7.34 12.27
CA ALA A 157 9.71 6.59 13.52
C ALA A 157 9.03 7.37 14.65
N ARG A 158 8.35 6.65 15.53
CA ARG A 158 7.72 7.13 16.77
C ARG A 158 8.17 6.23 17.91
N ARG A 159 8.86 6.82 18.90
CA ARG A 159 9.36 6.11 20.08
C ARG A 159 8.29 6.13 21.18
N TYR A 160 8.14 5.00 21.86
CA TYR A 160 7.34 4.83 23.07
C TYR A 160 8.23 4.32 24.20
N ASP A 161 8.27 5.03 25.32
CA ASP A 161 8.93 4.52 26.52
C ASP A 161 8.01 3.51 27.21
N VAL A 162 8.54 2.37 27.62
CA VAL A 162 7.76 1.26 28.19
C VAL A 162 7.10 1.68 29.50
N ALA A 163 7.83 2.43 30.34
CA ALA A 163 7.31 2.95 31.60
C ALA A 163 6.13 3.92 31.43
N ASN A 164 6.01 4.57 30.26
CA ASN A 164 4.96 5.54 29.97
C ASN A 164 4.27 5.24 28.63
N MET A 165 3.92 3.97 28.42
CA MET A 165 3.36 3.54 27.14
C MET A 165 1.95 4.14 26.91
N PRO A 166 1.71 4.84 25.77
CA PRO A 166 0.43 5.49 25.48
C PRO A 166 -0.76 4.53 25.53
N ALA A 167 -1.98 5.09 25.60
CA ALA A 167 -3.19 4.30 25.52
C ALA A 167 -3.32 3.59 24.16
N GLU A 168 -3.98 2.44 24.14
CA GLU A 168 -4.18 1.60 22.94
C GLU A 168 -4.69 2.41 21.75
N ARG A 169 -5.69 3.27 21.96
CA ARG A 169 -6.28 4.13 20.92
C ARG A 169 -5.23 4.98 20.21
N ILE A 170 -4.30 5.58 20.96
CA ILE A 170 -3.25 6.45 20.40
C ILE A 170 -2.30 5.61 19.54
N MET A 171 -1.88 4.44 20.03
CA MET A 171 -0.98 3.56 19.30
C MET A 171 -1.63 3.01 18.02
N SER A 172 -2.91 2.64 18.06
CA SER A 172 -3.65 2.20 16.87
C SER A 172 -3.80 3.33 15.84
N GLU A 173 -4.11 4.55 16.28
CA GLU A 173 -4.20 5.72 15.39
C GLU A 173 -2.85 6.05 14.73
N GLU A 174 -1.75 6.01 15.50
CA GLU A 174 -0.40 6.23 14.96
C GLU A 174 0.05 5.09 14.03
N LEU A 175 -0.31 3.84 14.32
CA LEU A 175 -0.06 2.70 13.42
C LEU A 175 -0.82 2.83 12.09
N LEU A 176 -2.10 3.23 12.14
CA LEU A 176 -2.90 3.47 10.94
C LEU A 176 -2.32 4.61 10.09
N ARG A 177 -1.98 5.74 10.72
CA ARG A 177 -1.33 6.86 10.01
C ARG A 177 -0.03 6.43 9.36
N LEU A 178 0.80 5.65 10.05
CA LEU A 178 2.06 5.17 9.44
C LEU A 178 1.84 4.13 8.34
N ALA A 179 0.73 3.37 8.39
CA ALA A 179 0.34 2.47 7.31
C ALA A 179 -0.07 3.24 6.04
N GLU A 180 -0.77 4.37 6.19
CA GLU A 180 -1.04 5.30 5.07
C GLU A 180 0.27 5.84 4.47
N VAL A 181 1.20 6.26 5.34
CA VAL A 181 2.54 6.71 4.92
C VAL A 181 3.32 5.59 4.22
N LEU A 182 3.22 4.34 4.68
CA LEU A 182 3.82 3.18 4.02
C LEU A 182 3.27 3.02 2.59
N GLY A 183 1.95 3.13 2.41
CA GLY A 183 1.31 3.03 1.09
C GLY A 183 1.84 4.09 0.12
N ILE A 184 1.91 5.35 0.57
CA ILE A 184 2.49 6.45 -0.21
C ILE A 184 3.96 6.16 -0.53
N ALA A 185 4.76 5.85 0.48
CA ALA A 185 6.19 5.59 0.31
C ALA A 185 6.46 4.42 -0.65
N ALA A 186 5.62 3.38 -0.63
CA ALA A 186 5.72 2.24 -1.54
C ALA A 186 5.40 2.60 -2.99
N GLY A 187 4.36 3.42 -3.24
CA GLY A 187 4.04 3.92 -4.58
C GLY A 187 5.21 4.73 -5.16
N VAL A 188 5.67 5.76 -4.44
CA VAL A 188 6.75 6.61 -4.96
C VAL A 188 8.12 5.90 -5.02
N ASN A 189 8.32 4.80 -4.30
CA ASN A 189 9.54 4.00 -4.41
C ASN A 189 9.51 3.04 -5.64
N GLN A 190 8.32 2.65 -6.11
CA GLN A 190 8.16 1.89 -7.36
C GLN A 190 8.32 2.77 -8.62
N GLN A 191 8.10 4.08 -8.50
CA GLN A 191 8.35 5.10 -9.55
C GLN A 191 9.82 5.47 -9.78
N SER A 192 10.78 4.77 -9.18
CA SER A 192 12.19 4.99 -9.51
C SER A 192 12.69 3.94 -10.49
N PRO A 193 12.72 4.22 -11.80
CA PRO A 193 13.72 3.62 -12.65
C PRO A 193 15.09 4.03 -12.10
N GLN A 194 16.04 3.12 -12.23
CA GLN A 194 17.46 3.38 -12.09
C GLN A 194 17.86 4.32 -13.25
N CYS A 195 17.54 5.61 -13.15
CA CYS A 195 17.93 6.59 -14.15
C CYS A 195 19.36 7.04 -13.89
N ALA A 196 20.22 6.66 -14.83
CA ALA A 196 21.51 7.27 -15.07
C ALA A 196 21.41 8.80 -15.09
N GLU A 197 22.47 9.42 -14.62
CA GLU A 197 22.71 10.86 -14.63
C GLU A 197 22.43 11.46 -16.01
N PHE A 198 21.60 12.51 -16.04
CA PHE A 198 21.73 13.54 -17.06
C PHE A 198 21.43 14.90 -16.42
N GLU A 199 22.37 15.82 -16.62
CA GLU A 199 22.39 17.19 -16.13
C GLU A 199 21.24 18.02 -16.69
N ALA A 200 20.60 18.82 -15.84
CA ALA A 200 19.93 20.05 -16.26
C ALA A 200 19.93 21.06 -15.10
N THR A 201 20.47 22.24 -15.40
CA THR A 201 20.64 23.41 -14.54
C THR A 201 19.30 24.05 -14.14
N PRO A 202 19.19 24.70 -12.95
CA PRO A 202 17.92 25.22 -12.45
C PRO A 202 17.67 26.68 -12.86
N MET A 203 16.44 26.98 -13.28
CA MET A 203 15.88 28.34 -13.31
C MET A 203 14.73 28.41 -12.30
N GLY A 204 14.81 29.36 -11.36
CA GLY A 204 13.86 29.53 -10.27
C GLY A 204 12.72 30.50 -10.58
N TYR A 205 11.76 30.58 -9.66
CA TYR A 205 10.92 31.76 -9.41
C TYR A 205 10.41 31.77 -7.95
N VAL A 206 10.28 32.99 -7.41
CA VAL A 206 9.91 33.38 -6.04
C VAL A 206 8.52 34.05 -6.07
N GLY A 207 7.73 33.95 -4.99
CA GLY A 207 6.57 34.84 -4.76
C GLY A 207 5.68 34.50 -3.55
N ASP A 208 5.80 35.33 -2.51
CA ASP A 208 5.02 35.55 -1.26
C ASP A 208 3.54 35.99 -1.50
N ALA A 209 2.56 36.16 -0.59
CA ALA A 209 2.33 36.00 0.87
C ALA A 209 0.81 36.20 1.19
N ASP A 210 0.39 35.78 2.39
CA ASP A 210 -0.67 36.27 3.33
C ASP A 210 -2.06 36.78 2.88
N PHE A 211 -3.13 36.35 3.59
CA PHE A 211 -4.07 37.27 4.28
C PHE A 211 -4.99 36.63 5.36
N ASP A 212 -5.29 37.45 6.35
CA ASP A 212 -5.88 37.27 7.70
C ASP A 212 -7.42 37.06 7.75
N ARG A 213 -7.89 36.46 8.85
CA ARG A 213 -9.28 36.18 9.24
C ARG A 213 -9.90 37.38 9.97
N ARG A 214 -11.20 37.67 9.72
CA ARG A 214 -12.18 38.00 10.78
C ARG A 214 -13.65 37.97 10.32
N ASN A 215 -14.47 37.43 11.22
CA ASN A 215 -15.86 36.98 11.10
C ASN A 215 -16.91 38.07 10.88
N ALA A 216 -17.95 37.73 10.11
CA ALA A 216 -19.36 38.03 10.41
C ALA A 216 -20.27 37.25 9.45
N LEU A 217 -20.83 36.12 9.88
CA LEU A 217 -22.17 35.58 9.53
C LEU A 217 -22.44 34.26 10.29
N GLU A 218 -22.58 34.44 11.61
CA GLU A 218 -23.32 33.55 12.49
C GLU A 218 -24.73 33.23 11.95
N GLY A 219 -25.19 32.01 12.22
CA GLY A 219 -26.57 31.56 11.93
C GLY A 219 -26.72 30.69 10.66
N PHE A 220 -25.70 30.64 9.81
CA PHE A 220 -25.64 29.74 8.66
C PHE A 220 -24.92 28.43 9.04
N LYS A 221 -25.59 27.27 8.91
CA LYS A 221 -25.02 25.94 9.23
C LYS A 221 -24.99 25.02 8.00
N PRO A 222 -23.89 24.99 7.23
CA PRO A 222 -23.54 23.87 6.34
C PRO A 222 -22.30 23.11 6.85
N LYS A 223 -22.16 21.83 6.47
CA LYS A 223 -21.19 20.85 7.01
C LYS A 223 -19.71 21.28 6.84
N ASP A 224 -18.83 20.95 7.80
CA ASP A 224 -17.36 21.03 7.65
C ASP A 224 -16.58 20.28 8.77
N GLY A 225 -15.38 19.70 8.59
CA GLY A 225 -14.38 19.90 7.53
C GLY A 225 -13.96 18.63 6.77
N ARG A 226 -14.89 18.06 6.00
CA ARG A 226 -14.55 17.22 4.86
C ARG A 226 -15.46 17.64 3.73
N ASP A 227 -14.92 18.42 2.79
CA ASP A 227 -15.24 18.40 1.37
C ASP A 227 -14.13 19.22 0.66
N TYR A 228 -13.34 18.61 -0.21
CA TYR A 228 -13.65 18.28 -1.60
C TYR A 228 -13.46 19.49 -2.52
N ILE A 229 -12.28 19.57 -3.14
CA ILE A 229 -12.16 20.11 -4.49
C ILE A 229 -12.11 18.91 -5.41
N VAL A 230 -13.20 18.65 -6.12
CA VAL A 230 -13.09 18.10 -7.46
C VAL A 230 -12.75 19.24 -8.40
N LYS A 231 -11.53 19.17 -8.92
CA LYS A 231 -11.36 19.19 -10.37
C LYS A 231 -11.15 17.75 -10.78
N ILE A 232 -12.10 17.21 -11.54
CA ILE A 232 -11.89 15.99 -12.31
C ILE A 232 -10.93 16.40 -13.43
N GLU A 233 -9.65 16.41 -13.13
CA GLU A 233 -8.57 16.34 -14.11
C GLU A 233 -7.65 15.24 -13.62
N ALA A 234 -7.94 14.03 -14.14
CA ALA A 234 -7.16 12.80 -14.10
C ALA A 234 -6.41 12.53 -12.78
N HIS A 235 -7.04 11.75 -11.89
CA HIS A 235 -6.28 10.98 -10.91
C HIS A 235 -5.33 10.07 -11.69
N VAL A 236 -4.03 10.37 -11.68
CA VAL A 236 -3.01 9.53 -12.33
C VAL A 236 -2.87 8.28 -11.47
N GLN A 237 -3.61 7.25 -11.84
CA GLN A 237 -3.51 5.92 -11.29
C GLN A 237 -2.19 5.32 -11.79
N GLU A 238 -1.29 4.97 -10.87
CA GLU A 238 -0.04 4.29 -11.22
C GLU A 238 -0.32 2.91 -11.79
N LYS A 239 -0.08 2.73 -13.09
CA LYS A 239 -0.30 1.47 -13.79
C LYS A 239 0.83 0.47 -13.50
N SER A 240 0.44 -0.72 -13.06
CA SER A 240 1.33 -1.86 -12.78
C SER A 240 1.95 -2.43 -14.06
N GLN A 241 3.17 -3.00 -14.00
CA GLN A 241 3.87 -3.65 -15.13
C GLN A 241 3.09 -4.77 -15.87
N LEU A 242 2.00 -5.28 -15.27
CA LEU A 242 1.11 -6.30 -15.87
C LEU A 242 -0.26 -5.75 -16.30
N HIS A 243 -0.57 -4.50 -15.93
CA HIS A 243 -1.87 -3.87 -16.20
C HIS A 243 -1.95 -3.40 -17.66
N GLU A 244 -0.92 -2.72 -18.16
CA GLU A 244 -0.87 -2.29 -19.56
C GLU A 244 -0.81 -3.48 -20.55
N PRO A 245 0.01 -4.53 -20.33
CA PRO A 245 -0.03 -5.71 -21.17
C PRO A 245 -1.40 -6.40 -21.19
N LEU A 246 -2.09 -6.48 -20.05
CA LEU A 246 -3.44 -7.07 -19.97
C LEU A 246 -4.45 -6.28 -20.82
N ILE A 247 -4.42 -4.95 -20.72
CA ILE A 247 -5.31 -4.08 -21.50
C ILE A 247 -5.00 -4.19 -22.99
N LEU A 248 -3.72 -4.16 -23.38
CA LEU A 248 -3.31 -4.24 -24.77
C LEU A 248 -3.72 -5.56 -25.42
N ASP A 249 -3.45 -6.68 -24.75
CA ASP A 249 -3.79 -8.02 -25.21
C ASP A 249 -5.32 -8.19 -25.33
N PHE A 250 -6.07 -7.70 -24.35
CA PHE A 250 -7.53 -7.72 -24.41
C PHE A 250 -8.08 -6.86 -25.54
N ALA A 251 -7.55 -5.64 -25.72
CA ALA A 251 -7.96 -4.71 -26.77
C ALA A 251 -7.77 -5.30 -28.17
N GLN A 252 -6.64 -5.97 -28.41
CA GLN A 252 -6.37 -6.69 -29.66
C GLN A 252 -7.36 -7.84 -29.88
N GLY A 253 -7.68 -8.59 -28.82
CA GLY A 253 -8.66 -9.67 -28.89
C GLY A 253 -10.07 -9.19 -29.26
N VAL A 254 -10.60 -8.19 -28.54
CA VAL A 254 -11.98 -7.71 -28.75
C VAL A 254 -12.17 -6.98 -30.08
N GLU A 255 -11.10 -6.46 -30.69
CA GLU A 255 -11.16 -5.87 -32.03
C GLU A 255 -11.61 -6.91 -33.08
N SER A 256 -11.11 -8.14 -32.97
CA SER A 256 -11.53 -9.26 -33.84
C SER A 256 -13.01 -9.65 -33.66
N LEU A 257 -13.60 -9.29 -32.52
CA LEU A 257 -15.00 -9.50 -32.19
C LEU A 257 -15.91 -8.34 -32.61
N GLY A 258 -15.38 -7.33 -33.30
CA GLY A 258 -16.15 -6.18 -33.79
C GLY A 258 -16.34 -5.06 -32.76
N TYR A 259 -15.56 -5.06 -31.68
CA TYR A 259 -15.48 -3.95 -30.74
C TYR A 259 -14.38 -2.98 -31.12
N LYS A 260 -14.64 -1.68 -30.98
CA LYS A 260 -13.61 -0.64 -31.09
C LYS A 260 -13.09 -0.28 -29.69
N PRO A 261 -11.84 -0.63 -29.33
CA PRO A 261 -11.24 -0.20 -28.07
C PRO A 261 -10.81 1.27 -28.10
N ILE A 262 -11.06 2.00 -27.00
CA ILE A 262 -10.79 3.43 -26.88
C ILE A 262 -10.18 3.72 -25.50
N THR A 263 -8.95 4.24 -25.50
CA THR A 263 -8.22 4.69 -24.30
C THR A 263 -7.95 6.20 -24.32
N GLU A 264 -7.87 6.81 -25.50
CA GLU A 264 -7.55 8.23 -25.70
C GLU A 264 -8.63 9.16 -25.08
N GLY A 265 -8.19 10.08 -24.22
CA GLY A 265 -9.07 11.05 -23.54
C GLY A 265 -10.08 10.42 -22.58
N LYS A 266 -9.94 9.13 -22.25
CA LYS A 266 -10.88 8.41 -21.36
C LYS A 266 -10.43 8.33 -19.91
N HIS A 267 -9.22 8.79 -19.58
CA HIS A 267 -8.77 8.91 -18.20
C HIS A 267 -9.81 9.61 -17.30
N PRO A 268 -10.05 9.08 -16.09
CA PRO A 268 -9.30 8.02 -15.39
C PRO A 268 -9.67 6.57 -15.78
N ARG A 269 -10.57 6.34 -16.75
CA ARG A 269 -11.01 4.99 -17.14
C ARG A 269 -9.92 4.24 -17.90
N ASP A 270 -9.82 2.94 -17.63
CA ASP A 270 -8.82 2.06 -18.24
C ASP A 270 -9.07 1.81 -19.74
N LEU A 271 -10.29 1.40 -20.09
CA LEU A 271 -10.66 1.09 -21.46
C LEU A 271 -12.18 1.25 -21.67
N VAL A 272 -12.57 1.84 -22.80
CA VAL A 272 -13.96 1.90 -23.24
C VAL A 272 -14.10 1.17 -24.57
N LEU A 273 -15.08 0.28 -24.69
CA LEU A 273 -15.39 -0.42 -25.93
C LEU A 273 -16.70 0.09 -26.53
N ARG A 274 -16.74 0.16 -27.86
CA ARG A 274 -17.97 0.39 -28.63
C ARG A 274 -18.15 -0.73 -29.64
N ALA A 275 -19.27 -1.43 -29.59
CA ALA A 275 -19.61 -2.38 -30.64
C ALA A 275 -19.95 -1.64 -31.94
N ALA A 276 -19.49 -2.14 -33.08
CA ALA A 276 -19.69 -1.50 -34.38
C ALA A 276 -21.17 -1.34 -34.80
N VAL A 277 -22.08 -2.15 -34.21
CA VAL A 277 -23.50 -2.24 -34.58
C VAL A 277 -24.45 -1.92 -33.42
N ALA A 278 -23.92 -1.52 -32.25
CA ALA A 278 -24.74 -1.21 -31.09
C ALA A 278 -25.38 0.18 -31.19
N ASP A 279 -26.48 0.37 -30.47
CA ASP A 279 -27.30 1.58 -30.31
C ASP A 279 -26.59 2.77 -29.64
N GLY A 280 -25.26 2.84 -29.75
CA GLY A 280 -24.42 3.83 -29.09
C GLY A 280 -24.05 3.48 -27.65
N ARG A 281 -24.46 2.31 -27.13
CA ARG A 281 -24.02 1.83 -25.81
C ARG A 281 -22.52 1.53 -25.79
N GLU A 282 -21.91 1.90 -24.67
CA GLU A 282 -20.48 1.68 -24.40
C GLU A 282 -20.32 0.56 -23.38
N TRP A 283 -19.19 -0.15 -23.44
CA TRP A 283 -18.73 -1.04 -22.37
C TRP A 283 -17.56 -0.37 -21.68
N LEU A 284 -17.73 -0.09 -20.40
CA LEU A 284 -16.70 0.44 -19.55
C LEU A 284 -15.92 -0.72 -18.93
N VAL A 285 -14.64 -0.80 -19.24
CA VAL A 285 -13.75 -1.87 -18.81
C VAL A 285 -12.78 -1.33 -17.76
N GLU A 286 -12.72 -2.00 -16.61
CA GLU A 286 -11.75 -1.75 -15.54
C GLU A 286 -10.83 -2.96 -15.38
N ALA A 287 -9.52 -2.76 -15.50
CA ALA A 287 -8.56 -3.84 -15.51
C ALA A 287 -7.86 -4.01 -14.15
N LYS A 288 -7.82 -5.23 -13.63
CA LYS A 288 -7.18 -5.57 -12.36
C LYS A 288 -6.23 -6.74 -12.48
N VAL A 289 -5.02 -6.53 -11.98
CA VAL A 289 -4.05 -7.60 -11.78
C VAL A 289 -4.39 -8.35 -10.50
N VAL A 290 -4.76 -9.62 -10.62
CA VAL A 290 -4.89 -10.53 -9.48
C VAL A 290 -3.48 -10.88 -9.02
N ARG A 291 -3.10 -10.42 -7.82
CA ARG A 291 -1.76 -10.64 -7.27
C ARG A 291 -1.84 -11.69 -6.15
N LYS A 292 -1.01 -12.73 -6.25
CA LYS A 292 -0.85 -13.78 -5.21
C LYS A 292 -2.18 -14.41 -4.78
N GLY A 293 -3.13 -14.57 -5.71
CA GLY A 293 -4.46 -15.14 -5.44
C GLY A 293 -5.42 -14.24 -4.63
N ASN A 294 -5.10 -12.95 -4.43
CA ASN A 294 -6.01 -12.01 -3.75
C ASN A 294 -7.12 -11.50 -4.69
N ILE A 295 -7.98 -12.43 -5.12
CA ILE A 295 -9.11 -12.17 -6.01
C ILE A 295 -10.11 -11.20 -5.35
N THR A 296 -10.34 -11.35 -4.05
CA THR A 296 -11.31 -10.54 -3.29
C THR A 296 -11.04 -9.04 -3.38
N HIS A 297 -9.77 -8.63 -3.24
CA HIS A 297 -9.39 -7.22 -3.33
C HIS A 297 -9.59 -6.68 -4.75
N ALA A 298 -9.07 -7.39 -5.76
CA ALA A 298 -9.21 -7.01 -7.16
C ALA A 298 -10.68 -6.85 -7.57
N VAL A 299 -11.54 -7.80 -7.17
CA VAL A 299 -12.98 -7.75 -7.47
C VAL A 299 -13.67 -6.57 -6.80
N ARG A 300 -13.39 -6.31 -5.51
CA ARG A 300 -14.04 -5.21 -4.77
C ARG A 300 -13.63 -3.85 -5.30
N GLU A 301 -12.35 -3.68 -5.61
CA GLU A 301 -11.83 -2.44 -6.17
C GLU A 301 -12.40 -2.18 -7.57
N CYS A 302 -12.39 -3.20 -8.45
CA CYS A 302 -12.98 -3.15 -9.78
C CYS A 302 -14.46 -2.74 -9.73
N LEU A 303 -15.25 -3.40 -8.86
CA LEU A 303 -16.67 -3.11 -8.70
C LEU A 303 -16.90 -1.65 -8.29
N ALA A 304 -16.15 -1.17 -7.28
CA ALA A 304 -16.30 0.19 -6.78
C ALA A 304 -15.97 1.23 -7.86
N GLN A 305 -14.85 1.08 -8.57
CA GLN A 305 -14.43 2.00 -9.63
C GLN A 305 -15.40 2.00 -10.82
N LEU A 306 -15.90 0.83 -11.24
CA LEU A 306 -16.90 0.76 -12.31
C LEU A 306 -18.17 1.53 -11.97
N PHE A 307 -18.69 1.39 -10.74
CA PHE A 307 -19.86 2.15 -10.30
C PHE A 307 -19.58 3.63 -10.13
N GLU A 308 -18.42 3.99 -9.58
CA GLU A 308 -17.98 5.39 -9.47
C GLU A 308 -17.91 6.06 -10.84
N TYR A 309 -17.27 5.40 -11.81
CA TYR A 309 -17.14 5.92 -13.16
C TYR A 309 -18.48 5.98 -13.90
N SER A 310 -19.31 4.95 -13.79
CA SER A 310 -20.67 4.97 -14.34
C SER A 310 -21.47 6.15 -13.78
N HIS A 311 -21.40 6.38 -12.47
CA HIS A 311 -22.10 7.48 -11.83
C HIS A 311 -21.59 8.85 -12.29
N PHE A 312 -20.30 9.15 -12.10
CA PHE A 312 -19.77 10.50 -12.30
C PHE A 312 -19.47 10.85 -13.78
N HIS A 313 -19.15 9.87 -14.61
CA HIS A 313 -18.81 10.10 -16.02
C HIS A 313 -19.96 9.86 -16.99
N TYR A 314 -21.03 9.18 -16.57
CA TYR A 314 -22.20 8.93 -17.43
C TYR A 314 -23.48 9.50 -16.82
N ARG A 315 -23.93 8.97 -15.67
CA ARG A 315 -25.23 9.32 -15.08
C ARG A 315 -25.34 10.82 -14.76
N GLU A 316 -24.37 11.36 -14.03
CA GLU A 316 -24.33 12.79 -13.66
C GLU A 316 -24.22 13.72 -14.88
N ARG A 317 -23.77 13.20 -16.02
CA ARG A 317 -23.64 13.94 -17.27
C ARG A 317 -24.84 13.74 -18.21
N GLY A 318 -25.88 13.01 -17.77
CA GLY A 318 -27.05 12.70 -18.59
C GLY A 318 -26.75 11.79 -19.78
N LEU A 319 -25.65 11.04 -19.75
CA LEU A 319 -25.29 10.08 -20.79
C LEU A 319 -25.91 8.71 -20.46
N THR A 320 -26.16 7.91 -21.49
CA THR A 320 -26.57 6.50 -21.33
C THR A 320 -25.54 5.74 -20.52
N GLU A 321 -25.98 5.04 -19.47
CA GLU A 321 -25.07 4.25 -18.63
C GLU A 321 -24.44 3.10 -19.44
N PRO A 322 -23.13 2.86 -19.24
CA PRO A 322 -22.41 1.84 -19.96
C PRO A 322 -22.69 0.45 -19.37
N HIS A 323 -22.46 -0.57 -20.17
CA HIS A 323 -22.26 -1.92 -19.67
C HIS A 323 -20.93 -1.99 -18.91
N LEU A 324 -20.90 -2.67 -17.77
CA LEU A 324 -19.73 -2.69 -16.89
C LEU A 324 -18.98 -4.00 -17.04
N VAL A 325 -17.66 -3.93 -17.19
CA VAL A 325 -16.79 -5.08 -17.42
C VAL A 325 -15.56 -5.02 -16.52
N GLY A 326 -15.36 -6.06 -15.72
CA GLY A 326 -14.11 -6.28 -14.99
C GLY A 326 -13.17 -7.18 -15.78
N LEU A 327 -11.95 -6.73 -16.03
CA LEU A 327 -10.91 -7.47 -16.75
C LEU A 327 -9.82 -7.91 -15.76
N PHE A 328 -9.49 -9.20 -15.72
CA PHE A 328 -8.59 -9.76 -14.70
C PHE A 328 -7.43 -10.59 -15.30
N THR A 329 -6.26 -10.58 -14.66
CA THR A 329 -5.14 -11.44 -15.08
C THR A 329 -5.34 -12.93 -14.80
N GLU A 330 -6.32 -13.29 -13.97
CA GLU A 330 -6.59 -14.68 -13.56
C GLU A 330 -8.09 -14.85 -13.27
N SER A 331 -8.56 -16.10 -13.19
CA SER A 331 -9.95 -16.41 -12.85
C SER A 331 -10.40 -15.79 -11.52
N VAL A 332 -11.57 -15.18 -11.53
CA VAL A 332 -12.20 -14.62 -10.32
C VAL A 332 -13.04 -15.66 -9.54
N GLY A 333 -13.11 -16.90 -10.04
CA GLY A 333 -13.80 -18.02 -9.38
C GLY A 333 -15.24 -17.67 -9.00
N ALA A 334 -15.61 -17.95 -7.74
CA ALA A 334 -16.96 -17.73 -7.22
C ALA A 334 -17.44 -16.26 -7.33
N TYR A 335 -16.52 -15.30 -7.42
CA TYR A 335 -16.86 -13.88 -7.54
C TYR A 335 -17.46 -13.49 -8.90
N ALA A 336 -17.33 -14.33 -9.93
CA ALA A 336 -17.98 -14.07 -11.22
C ALA A 336 -19.51 -13.91 -11.05
N SER A 337 -20.14 -14.82 -10.30
CA SER A 337 -21.58 -14.76 -10.01
C SER A 337 -21.97 -13.53 -9.18
N TYR A 338 -21.07 -13.08 -8.29
CA TYR A 338 -21.29 -11.89 -7.47
C TYR A 338 -21.25 -10.61 -8.32
N LEU A 339 -20.28 -10.49 -9.23
CA LEU A 339 -20.18 -9.37 -10.17
C LEU A 339 -21.40 -9.31 -11.09
N GLU A 340 -21.85 -10.45 -11.62
CA GLU A 340 -23.04 -10.49 -12.48
C GLU A 340 -24.31 -10.05 -11.76
N ARG A 341 -24.46 -10.38 -10.48
CA ARG A 341 -25.59 -9.92 -9.67
C ARG A 341 -25.64 -8.38 -9.56
N HIS A 342 -24.50 -7.72 -9.73
CA HIS A 342 -24.37 -6.27 -9.77
C HIS A 342 -24.35 -5.70 -11.20
N GLY A 343 -24.64 -6.51 -12.22
CA GLY A 343 -24.65 -6.09 -13.62
C GLY A 343 -23.25 -5.91 -14.22
N VAL A 344 -22.21 -6.46 -13.59
CA VAL A 344 -20.82 -6.42 -14.08
C VAL A 344 -20.46 -7.76 -14.70
N ALA A 345 -20.10 -7.75 -15.99
CA ALA A 345 -19.49 -8.91 -16.64
C ALA A 345 -18.01 -9.03 -16.24
N SER A 346 -17.47 -10.24 -16.22
CA SER A 346 -16.04 -10.45 -15.92
C SER A 346 -15.35 -11.25 -17.01
N VAL A 347 -14.14 -10.83 -17.38
CA VAL A 347 -13.27 -11.48 -18.36
C VAL A 347 -11.89 -11.68 -17.73
N TRP A 348 -11.26 -12.83 -17.95
CA TRP A 348 -9.95 -13.13 -17.40
C TRP A 348 -9.08 -13.99 -18.32
N LYS A 349 -7.76 -13.90 -18.12
CA LYS A 349 -6.78 -14.73 -18.83
C LYS A 349 -6.79 -16.19 -18.38
N THR A 350 -6.60 -17.09 -19.35
CA THR A 350 -6.35 -18.53 -19.17
C THR A 350 -5.05 -18.92 -19.90
N GLU A 351 -4.59 -20.17 -19.74
CA GLU A 351 -3.41 -20.67 -20.47
C GLU A 351 -3.64 -20.65 -22.00
N ASP A 352 -4.88 -20.90 -22.43
CA ASP A 352 -5.25 -21.03 -23.85
C ASP A 352 -5.89 -19.77 -24.46
N GLY A 353 -5.94 -18.64 -23.72
CA GLY A 353 -6.52 -17.39 -24.21
C GLY A 353 -7.33 -16.65 -23.14
N TRP A 354 -8.64 -16.54 -23.35
CA TRP A 354 -9.56 -15.81 -22.48
C TRP A 354 -10.75 -16.68 -22.08
N ALA A 355 -11.27 -16.41 -20.88
CA ALA A 355 -12.55 -16.90 -20.43
C ALA A 355 -13.33 -15.77 -19.77
N GLY A 356 -14.63 -15.94 -19.60
CA GLY A 356 -15.47 -14.92 -18.99
C GLY A 356 -16.71 -15.50 -18.32
N SER A 357 -17.38 -14.66 -17.55
CA SER A 357 -18.65 -14.99 -16.93
C SER A 357 -19.75 -15.16 -17.98
N PRO A 358 -20.85 -15.88 -17.68
CA PRO A 358 -22.00 -16.03 -18.59
C PRO A 358 -22.46 -14.72 -19.26
N LEU A 359 -22.48 -13.61 -18.52
CA LEU A 359 -22.82 -12.29 -19.01
C LEU A 359 -21.81 -11.78 -20.04
N ALA A 360 -20.50 -11.97 -19.80
CA ALA A 360 -19.46 -11.61 -20.76
C ALA A 360 -19.58 -12.41 -22.06
N VAL A 361 -19.86 -13.72 -21.95
CA VAL A 361 -20.12 -14.59 -23.09
C VAL A 361 -21.39 -14.16 -23.83
N SER A 362 -22.45 -13.80 -23.13
CA SER A 362 -23.70 -13.33 -23.74
C SER A 362 -23.54 -12.01 -24.50
N TRP A 363 -22.59 -11.18 -24.10
CA TRP A 363 -22.21 -9.95 -24.80
C TRP A 363 -21.21 -10.21 -25.93
N GLY A 364 -20.70 -11.43 -26.07
CA GLY A 364 -19.69 -11.76 -27.07
C GLY A 364 -18.41 -10.96 -26.88
N ILE A 365 -17.99 -10.72 -25.63
CA ILE A 365 -16.84 -9.86 -25.28
C ILE A 365 -15.63 -10.65 -24.76
N VAL A 366 -15.66 -11.98 -24.89
CA VAL A 366 -14.57 -12.89 -24.53
C VAL A 366 -13.79 -13.25 -25.81
N PRO A 367 -12.55 -12.76 -26.01
CA PRO A 367 -11.74 -12.98 -27.20
C PRO A 367 -11.28 -14.40 -27.45
#